data_AF-A0A7S6UQJ8-F1
#
_entry.id   AF-A0A7S6UQJ8-F1
#
_cell.length_a   1.000
_cell.length_b   1.000
_cell.length_c   1.000
_cell.angle_alpha   90.00
_cell.angle_beta   90.00
_cell.angle_gamma   90.00
#
_symmetry.space_group_name_H-M   'P 1'
#
loop_
_entity.id
_entity.type
_entity.pdbx_description
1 polymer ?
#
loop_
_entity_poly.entity_id
_entity_poly.type
_entity_poly.pdbx_seq_one_letter_code
_entity_poly.pdbx_strand_id
1 'polypeptide(L)' 'MDPILKSGLIITLVGLVMLIVGFTRRESGSGPVMMWAGVTTMIGVVVFYILRNLGI' A
#
# COMPACT_ATOMS: atom_id res chain seq x y z
N MET A 1 15.58 14.31 2.71
CA MET A 1 14.80 13.07 2.85
C MET A 1 15.28 12.12 1.77
N ASP A 2 15.69 10.92 2.14
CA ASP A 2 16.14 9.93 1.16
C ASP A 2 15.06 9.73 0.08
N PRO A 3 15.44 9.71 -1.21
CA PRO A 3 14.46 9.59 -2.30
C PRO A 3 13.59 8.32 -2.17
N ILE A 4 14.11 7.28 -1.51
CA ILE A 4 13.38 6.05 -1.21
C ILE A 4 12.31 6.26 -0.14
N LEU A 5 12.57 7.10 0.86
CA LEU A 5 11.57 7.44 1.89
C LEU A 5 10.42 8.24 1.26
N LYS A 6 10.73 9.11 0.31
CA LYS A 6 9.75 9.87 -0.47
C LYS A 6 8.89 8.93 -1.35
N SER A 7 9.49 8.01 -2.08
CA SER A 7 8.76 7.04 -2.91
C SER A 7 7.93 6.06 -2.08
N GLY A 8 8.46 5.56 -0.96
CA GLY A 8 7.72 4.68 -0.06
C GLY A 8 6.49 5.35 0.54
N LEU A 9 6.62 6.63 0.92
CA LEU A 9 5.51 7.43 1.43
C LEU A 9 4.43 7.67 0.37
N ILE A 10 4.81 7.93 -0.89
CA ILE A 10 3.84 8.07 -1.99
C ILE A 10 3.06 6.76 -2.20
N ILE A 11 3.74 5.63 -2.22
CA ILE A 11 3.10 4.32 -2.46
C ILE A 11 2.17 3.95 -1.29
N THR A 12 2.56 4.20 -0.05
CA THR A 12 1.66 3.97 1.10
C THR A 12 0.46 4.89 1.06
N LEU A 13 0.62 6.15 0.64
CA LEU A 13 -0.48 7.09 0.49
C LEU A 13 -1.47 6.63 -0.61
N VAL A 14 -0.96 6.08 -1.72
CA VAL A 14 -1.78 5.44 -2.77
C VAL A 14 -2.56 4.24 -2.22
N GLY A 15 -1.89 3.36 -1.47
CA GLY A 15 -2.54 2.23 -0.81
C GLY A 15 -3.65 2.68 0.15
N LEU A 16 -3.47 3.81 0.82
CA LEU A 16 -4.43 4.36 1.78
C LEU A 16 -5.67 4.89 1.05
N VAL A 17 -5.49 5.56 -0.08
CA VAL A 17 -6.60 5.97 -0.94
C VAL A 17 -7.39 4.76 -1.46
N MET A 18 -6.71 3.68 -1.87
CA MET A 18 -7.38 2.44 -2.25
C MET A 18 -8.20 1.83 -1.11
N LEU A 19 -7.68 1.86 0.12
CA LEU A 19 -8.44 1.43 1.30
C LEU A 19 -9.67 2.28 1.55
N ILE A 20 -9.55 3.62 1.44
CA ILE A 20 -10.68 4.53 1.58
C ILE A 20 -11.76 4.22 0.55
N VAL A 21 -11.37 4.05 -0.73
CA VAL A 21 -12.32 3.72 -1.80
C VAL A 21 -12.94 2.33 -1.60
N GLY A 22 -12.13 1.34 -1.23
CA GLY A 22 -12.59 -0.01 -0.92
C GLY A 22 -13.55 -0.04 0.28
N PHE A 23 -13.31 0.78 1.28
CA PHE A 23 -14.18 0.96 2.45
C PHE A 23 -15.50 1.64 2.10
N THR A 24 -15.48 2.69 1.31
CA THR A 24 -16.70 3.35 0.81
C THR A 24 -17.55 2.41 -0.05
N ARG A 25 -16.93 1.47 -0.77
CA ARG A 25 -17.62 0.46 -1.60
C ARG A 25 -17.70 -0.92 -0.94
N ARG A 26 -17.55 -1.02 0.39
CA ARG A 26 -17.50 -2.30 1.12
C ARG A 26 -18.67 -3.24 0.83
N GLU A 27 -19.86 -2.68 0.60
CA GLU A 27 -21.08 -3.45 0.34
C GLU A 27 -21.18 -3.97 -1.12
N SER A 28 -20.40 -3.39 -2.03
CA SER A 28 -20.21 -3.95 -3.36
C SER A 28 -19.22 -5.11 -3.28
N GLY A 29 -19.46 -6.19 -4.02
CA GLY A 29 -18.50 -7.32 -4.10
C GLY A 29 -17.07 -6.91 -4.52
N SER A 30 -16.91 -5.72 -5.10
CA SER A 30 -15.61 -5.12 -5.45
C SER A 30 -14.88 -4.43 -4.29
N GLY A 31 -15.59 -4.02 -3.23
CA GLY A 31 -15.02 -3.32 -2.07
C GLY A 31 -13.96 -4.13 -1.33
N PRO A 32 -14.23 -5.39 -0.95
CA PRO A 32 -13.23 -6.24 -0.31
C PRO A 32 -11.98 -6.44 -1.18
N VAL A 33 -12.15 -6.58 -2.50
CA VAL A 33 -11.03 -6.75 -3.44
C VAL A 33 -10.14 -5.50 -3.47
N MET A 34 -10.74 -4.31 -3.50
CA MET A 34 -10.01 -3.03 -3.44
C MET A 34 -9.31 -2.83 -2.09
N MET A 35 -9.93 -3.26 -0.98
CA MET A 35 -9.29 -3.23 0.33
C MET A 35 -8.05 -4.12 0.35
N TRP A 36 -8.18 -5.37 -0.10
CA TRP A 36 -7.07 -6.29 -0.19
C TRP A 36 -5.93 -5.71 -1.03
N ALA A 37 -6.22 -5.18 -2.22
CA ALA A 37 -5.23 -4.52 -3.06
C ALA A 37 -4.49 -3.39 -2.32
N GLY A 38 -5.20 -2.52 -1.59
CA GLY A 38 -4.59 -1.45 -0.79
C GLY A 38 -3.65 -1.99 0.29
N VAL A 39 -4.05 -3.03 1.02
CA VAL A 39 -3.21 -3.70 2.03
C VAL A 39 -1.96 -4.31 1.39
N THR A 40 -2.11 -5.07 0.31
CA THR A 40 -0.95 -5.71 -0.36
C THR A 40 0.05 -4.68 -0.86
N THR A 41 -0.44 -3.53 -1.33
CA THR A 41 0.41 -2.43 -1.81
C THR A 41 1.24 -1.84 -0.67
N MET A 42 0.64 -1.63 0.51
CA MET A 42 1.37 -1.15 1.70
C MET A 42 2.38 -2.18 2.21
N ILE A 43 1.99 -3.46 2.27
CA ILE A 43 2.89 -4.55 2.68
C ILE A 43 4.08 -4.64 1.72
N GLY A 44 3.86 -4.49 0.42
CA GLY A 44 4.94 -4.50 -0.58
C GLY A 44 6.02 -3.46 -0.31
N VAL A 45 5.65 -2.25 0.12
CA VAL A 45 6.63 -1.20 0.50
C VAL A 45 7.44 -1.62 1.72
N VAL A 46 6.78 -2.19 2.73
CA VAL A 46 7.44 -2.66 3.95
C VAL A 46 8.41 -3.80 3.63
N VAL A 47 7.98 -4.79 2.85
CA VAL A 47 8.81 -5.91 2.39
C VAL A 47 10.00 -5.40 1.58
N PHE A 48 9.78 -4.48 0.64
CA PHE A 48 10.86 -3.85 -0.13
C PHE A 48 11.88 -3.16 0.78
N TYR A 49 11.42 -2.43 1.80
CA TYR A 49 12.31 -1.80 2.78
C TYR A 49 13.11 -2.82 3.58
N ILE A 50 12.47 -3.91 4.02
CA ILE A 50 13.13 -4.98 4.76
C ILE A 50 14.19 -5.65 3.91
N LEU A 51 13.85 -6.06 2.68
CA LEU A 51 14.78 -6.71 1.74
C LEU A 51 16.00 -5.83 1.48
N ARG A 52 15.76 -4.55 1.19
CA ARG A 52 16.82 -3.58 0.94
C ARG A 52 17.71 -3.34 2.16
N ASN A 53 17.12 -3.31 3.36
CA ASN A 53 17.87 -3.20 4.61
C ASN A 53 18.66 -4.48 4.93
N LEU A 54 18.20 -5.63 4.44
CA LEU A 54 18.92 -6.90 4.49
C LEU A 54 20.08 -6.98 3.47
N GLY A 55 20.22 -5.99 2.59
CA GLY A 55 21.27 -5.93 1.56
C GLY A 55 20.95 -6.68 0.26
N ILE A 56 19.68 -7.05 0.05
CA ILE A 56 19.15 -7.68 -1.17
C ILE A 56 18.45 -6.60 -2.01
#